data_AF-A0A971XBP3-F1
#
_entry.id   AF-A0A971XBP3-F1
#
_cell.length_a   1.000
_cell.length_b   1.000
_cell.length_c   1.000
_cell.angle_alpha   90.00
_cell.angle_beta   90.00
_cell.angle_gamma   90.00
#
_symmetry.space_group_name_H-M   'P 1'
#
loop_
_entity.id
_entity.type
_entity.pdbx_description
1 polymer ?
#
loop_
_entity_poly.entity_id
_entity_poly.type
_entity_poly.pdbx_seq_one_letter_code
_entity_poly.pdbx_strand_id
1 'polypeptide(L)'
;MNVNLYKIEEGFERIDIYYNTLNSNLNKIIEIASSVSPQINLQDEKSTFLVYIDDIYYFEFVDRTTFAYLEEKVYSIDKSLK
;
A
#
# COMPACT_ATOMS: atom_id res chain seq x y z
N MET A 1 -3.81 -7.54 -36.67
CA MET A 1 -4.84 -6.87 -35.84
C MET A 1 -5.01 -7.68 -34.57
N ASN A 2 -4.86 -7.08 -33.40
CA ASN A 2 -5.12 -7.74 -32.13
C ASN A 2 -6.48 -7.25 -31.62
N VAL A 3 -7.39 -8.17 -31.34
CA VAL A 3 -8.75 -7.85 -30.86
C VAL A 3 -8.91 -8.51 -29.51
N ASN A 4 -9.09 -7.69 -28.47
CA ASN A 4 -9.41 -8.17 -27.14
C ASN A 4 -10.89 -7.89 -26.86
N LEU A 5 -11.63 -8.92 -26.45
CA LEU A 5 -13.04 -8.83 -26.09
C LEU A 5 -13.17 -9.08 -24.58
N TYR A 6 -13.86 -8.18 -23.89
CA TYR A 6 -14.10 -8.27 -22.46
C TYR A 6 -15.59 -8.14 -22.17
N LYS A 7 -16.11 -9.05 -21.36
CA LYS A 7 -17.45 -8.96 -20.79
C LYS A 7 -17.28 -8.54 -19.33
N ILE A 8 -17.82 -7.38 -18.98
CA ILE A 8 -17.70 -6.81 -17.62
C ILE A 8 -19.01 -7.08 -16.88
N GLU A 9 -18.91 -7.58 -15.64
CA GLU A 9 -20.04 -7.74 -14.72
C GLU A 9 -20.23 -6.46 -13.91
N GLU A 10 -21.46 -6.22 -13.44
CA GLU A 10 -21.82 -5.00 -12.72
C GLU A 10 -20.98 -4.87 -11.42
N GLY A 11 -20.36 -3.70 -11.22
CA GLY A 11 -19.54 -3.41 -10.04
C GLY A 11 -18.04 -3.72 -10.15
N PHE A 12 -17.54 -4.11 -11.33
CA PHE A 12 -16.10 -4.35 -11.52
C PHE A 12 -15.38 -3.12 -12.09
N GLU A 13 -14.30 -2.68 -11.42
CA GLU A 13 -13.39 -1.65 -11.93
C GLU A 13 -12.21 -2.31 -12.66
N ARG A 14 -11.81 -1.76 -13.81
CA ARG A 14 -10.77 -2.32 -14.67
C ARG A 14 -9.84 -1.23 -15.19
N ILE A 15 -8.54 -1.49 -15.15
CA ILE A 15 -7.49 -0.64 -15.72
C ILE A 15 -6.71 -1.44 -16.77
N ASP A 16 -6.68 -0.96 -18.01
CA ASP A 16 -5.88 -1.52 -19.11
C ASP A 16 -4.72 -0.58 -19.47
N ILE A 17 -3.47 -1.08 -19.43
CA ILE A 17 -2.27 -0.29 -19.73
C ILE A 17 -1.60 -0.84 -21.00
N TYR A 18 -1.54 -0.01 -22.05
CA TYR A 18 -0.88 -0.33 -23.31
C TYR A 18 0.45 0.40 -23.41
N TYR A 19 1.54 -0.33 -23.67
CA TYR A 19 2.88 0.23 -23.73
C TYR A 19 3.75 -0.50 -24.76
N ASN A 20 4.76 0.20 -25.28
CA ASN A 20 5.72 -0.38 -26.23
C ASN A 20 6.92 -1.05 -25.53
N THR A 21 7.38 -0.48 -24.41
CA THR A 21 8.46 -1.05 -23.59
C THR A 21 8.24 -0.71 -22.12
N LEU A 22 8.43 -1.69 -21.23
CA LEU A 22 8.39 -1.48 -19.79
C LEU A 22 9.50 -0.51 -19.38
N ASN A 23 9.13 0.56 -18.70
CA ASN A 23 10.06 1.52 -18.15
C ASN A 23 9.75 1.82 -16.69
N SER A 24 10.68 2.50 -16.01
CA SER A 24 10.56 2.80 -14.58
C SER A 24 9.32 3.59 -14.21
N ASN A 25 8.83 4.47 -15.09
CA ASN A 25 7.60 5.22 -14.85
C ASN A 25 6.36 4.32 -15.00
N LEU A 26 6.36 3.42 -15.98
CA LEU A 26 5.27 2.47 -16.16
C LEU A 26 5.17 1.50 -14.98
N ASN A 27 6.30 1.08 -14.42
CA ASN A 27 6.34 0.26 -13.20
C ASN A 27 5.69 0.96 -12.01
N LYS A 28 5.93 2.26 -11.83
CA LYS A 28 5.28 3.05 -10.77
C LYS A 28 3.78 3.17 -10.97
N ILE A 29 3.33 3.33 -12.23
CA ILE A 29 1.90 3.39 -12.55
C ILE A 29 1.24 2.04 -12.25
N ILE A 30 1.88 0.92 -12.63
CA ILE A 30 1.41 -0.43 -12.30
C ILE A 30 1.39 -0.62 -10.79
N GLU A 31 2.42 -0.19 -10.08
CA GLU A 31 2.49 -0.26 -8.62
C GLU A 31 1.31 0.48 -8.01
N ILE A 32 1.06 1.74 -8.37
CA ILE A 32 -0.07 2.53 -7.86
C ILE A 32 -1.42 1.88 -8.24
N ALA A 33 -1.59 1.46 -9.48
CA ALA A 33 -2.85 0.87 -9.98
C ALA A 33 -3.12 -0.52 -9.40
N SER A 34 -2.08 -1.25 -8.99
CA SER A 34 -2.16 -2.57 -8.36
C SER A 34 -2.11 -2.49 -6.83
N SER A 35 -1.78 -1.32 -6.27
CA SER A 35 -1.66 -1.13 -4.84
C SER A 35 -3.04 -1.11 -4.21
N VAL A 36 -3.44 -2.26 -3.69
CA VAL A 36 -3.98 -2.32 -2.33
C VAL A 36 -3.06 -1.45 -1.47
N SER A 37 -3.64 -0.58 -0.64
CA SER A 37 -2.96 0.46 0.15
C SER A 37 -1.51 0.12 0.56
N PRO A 38 -0.55 1.05 0.52
CA PRO A 38 0.82 0.76 0.92
C PRO A 38 0.87 0.14 2.34
N GLN A 39 1.65 -0.92 2.52
CA GLN A 39 1.82 -1.57 3.82
C GLN A 39 3.06 -1.06 4.57
N ILE A 40 2.96 -0.92 5.89
CA ILE A 40 4.05 -0.57 6.78
C ILE A 40 4.29 -1.70 7.80
N ASN A 41 5.56 -1.90 8.17
CA ASN A 41 5.92 -2.82 9.25
C ASN A 41 5.67 -2.15 10.60
N LEU A 42 4.81 -2.77 11.40
CA LEU A 42 4.58 -2.43 12.79
C LEU A 42 5.20 -3.49 13.70
N GLN A 43 5.60 -3.08 14.90
CA GLN A 43 6.21 -3.96 15.88
C GLN A 43 5.43 -3.93 17.21
N ASP A 44 5.25 -5.10 17.80
CA ASP A 44 4.89 -5.28 19.20
C ASP A 44 6.02 -6.00 19.96
N GLU A 45 5.81 -6.26 21.27
CA GLU A 45 6.82 -6.87 22.12
C GLU A 45 7.31 -8.25 21.64
N LYS A 46 6.59 -8.92 20.73
CA LYS A 46 6.83 -10.31 20.34
C LYS A 46 7.02 -10.53 18.85
N SER A 47 6.61 -9.60 18.00
CA SER A 47 6.56 -9.82 16.55
C SER A 47 6.52 -8.53 15.73
N THR A 48 6.90 -8.67 14.45
CA THR A 48 6.73 -7.65 13.41
C THR A 48 5.66 -8.12 12.45
N PHE A 49 4.74 -7.25 12.06
CA PHE A 49 3.65 -7.57 11.13
C PHE A 49 3.38 -6.39 10.18
N LEU A 50 2.80 -6.70 9.02
CA LEU A 50 2.46 -5.74 7.97
C LEU A 50 1.03 -5.24 8.15
N VAL A 51 0.84 -3.91 8.05
CA VAL A 51 -0.47 -3.26 8.12
C VAL A 51 -0.62 -2.28 6.97
N TYR A 52 -1.82 -2.20 6.40
CA TYR A 52 -2.17 -1.21 5.38
C TYR A 52 -2.21 0.20 5.98
N ILE A 53 -1.64 1.19 5.30
CA ILE A 53 -1.62 2.58 5.80
C ILE A 53 -3.03 3.12 6.03
N ASP A 54 -4.01 2.67 5.25
CA ASP A 54 -5.42 3.07 5.41
C ASP A 54 -6.02 2.64 6.76
N ASP A 55 -5.46 1.61 7.41
CA ASP A 55 -5.90 1.14 8.74
C ASP A 55 -5.30 1.97 9.89
N ILE A 56 -4.40 2.93 9.59
CA ILE A 56 -3.72 3.77 10.58
C ILE A 56 -4.38 5.15 10.65
N TYR A 57 -4.86 5.53 11.83
CA TYR A 57 -5.51 6.82 12.02
C TYR A 57 -4.54 7.99 12.07
N TYR A 58 -3.45 7.84 12.83
CA TYR A 58 -2.39 8.84 12.89
C TYR A 58 -1.08 8.24 13.40
N PHE A 59 0.00 9.00 13.20
CA PHE A 59 1.32 8.72 13.73
C PHE A 59 1.66 9.70 14.85
N GLU A 60 2.31 9.23 15.90
CA GLU A 60 2.85 10.06 16.97
C GLU A 60 4.34 9.79 17.15
N PHE A 61 5.12 10.84 17.43
CA PHE A 61 6.55 10.71 17.70
C PHE A 61 6.84 11.15 19.13
N VAL A 62 7.24 10.20 19.98
CA VAL A 62 7.53 10.39 21.41
C VAL A 62 8.84 9.68 21.74
N ASP A 63 9.73 10.35 22.48
CA ASP A 63 10.98 9.75 22.97
C ASP A 63 11.84 9.03 21.92
N ARG A 64 11.89 9.58 20.70
CA ARG A 64 12.61 9.04 19.53
C ARG A 64 12.02 7.76 18.93
N THR A 65 10.80 7.42 19.31
CA THR A 65 10.04 6.30 18.75
C THR A 65 8.79 6.84 18.06
N THR A 66 8.54 6.35 16.85
CA THR A 66 7.27 6.61 16.14
C THR A 66 6.28 5.52 16.49
N PHE A 67 5.04 5.91 16.78
CA PHE A 67 3.93 5.02 17.05
C PHE A 67 2.85 5.19 15.98
N ALA A 68 2.26 4.08 15.54
CA ALA A 68 1.07 4.04 14.72
C ALA A 68 -0.14 3.73 15.60
N TYR A 69 -1.17 4.58 15.51
CA TYR A 69 -2.44 4.38 16.20
C TYR A 69 -3.47 3.82 15.23
N LEU A 70 -3.90 2.59 15.50
CA LEU A 70 -4.98 1.89 14.80
C LEU A 70 -6.20 1.87 15.72
N GLU A 71 -7.33 1.33 15.24
CA GLU A 71 -8.59 1.30 15.98
C GLU A 71 -8.48 0.68 17.38
N GLU A 72 -7.82 -0.48 17.49
CA GLU A 72 -7.78 -1.23 18.76
C GLU A 72 -6.42 -1.18 19.46
N LYS A 73 -5.34 -0.84 18.74
CA LYS A 73 -3.97 -1.00 19.24
C LYS A 73 -3.01 0.06 18.74
N VAL A 74 -1.96 0.25 19.54
CA VAL A 74 -0.84 1.13 19.26
C VAL A 74 0.40 0.28 19.07
N TYR A 75 1.17 0.57 18.02
CA TYR A 75 2.38 -0.18 17.69
C TYR A 75 3.54 0.77 17.42
N SER A 76 4.76 0.34 17.75
CA SER A 76 5.95 1.10 17.37
C SER A 76 6.33 0.81 15.92
N ILE A 77 6.95 1.79 15.28
CA ILE A 77 7.47 1.67 13.91
C ILE A 77 9.00 1.68 14.00
N ASP A 78 9.62 0.62 13.48
CA ASP A 78 11.07 0.42 13.50
C ASP A 78 11.82 1.24 12.41
N LYS A 79 11.14 2.24 11.82
CA LYS A 79 11.75 3.17 10.87
C LYS A 79 11.55 4.60 11.37
N SER A 80 12.68 5.29 11.56
CA SER A 80 12.69 6.75 11.63
C SER A 80 12.15 7.30 10.31
N LEU A 81 11.18 8.22 10.40
CA LEU A 81 10.86 9.14 9.31
C LEU A 81 12.13 9.97 9.08
N LYS A 82 12.88 9.66 8.02
CA LYS A 82 14.02 10.45 7.56
C LYS A 82 13.56 11.58 6.65
#